data_AF-A0A498FNK5-F1
#
_entry.id   AF-A0A498FNK5-F1
#
_cell.length_a   1.000
_cell.length_b   1.000
_cell.length_c   1.000
_cell.angle_alpha   90.00
_cell.angle_beta   90.00
_cell.angle_gamma   90.00
#
_symmetry.space_group_name_H-M   'P 1'
#
loop_
_entity.id
_entity.type
_entity.pdbx_description
1 polymer ?
#
loop_
_entity_poly.entity_id
_entity_poly.type
_entity_poly.pdbx_seq_one_letter_code
_entity_poly.pdbx_strand_id
1 'polypeptide(L)'
;MSVRDGVDAGESTGTAAVEDRWVTLKRDCEGVSMEVIEQHTDGSVEMVDETWLTWEEFTGDPAVDVDESKHGEIRLDASRGVDE
;
A
#
# COMPACT_ATOMS: atom_id res chain seq x y z
N MET A 1 34.27 6.00 -37.27
CA MET A 1 34.70 6.81 -36.12
C MET A 1 34.23 8.24 -36.39
N SER A 2 33.45 8.94 -35.58
CA SER A 2 32.72 8.62 -34.34
C SER A 2 31.64 9.72 -34.12
N VAL A 3 30.57 9.57 -33.33
CA VAL A 3 30.10 8.43 -32.53
C VAL A 3 28.66 8.05 -32.96
N ARG A 4 27.62 8.56 -32.28
CA ARG A 4 26.18 8.60 -32.61
C ARG A 4 25.58 9.80 -31.86
N ASP A 5 24.68 10.55 -32.50
CA ASP A 5 23.86 11.54 -31.80
C ASP A 5 22.78 10.77 -31.03
N GLY A 6 22.92 10.77 -29.71
CA GLY A 6 22.10 9.99 -28.79
C GLY A 6 21.60 10.89 -27.68
N VAL A 7 20.65 11.76 -28.00
CA VAL A 7 19.80 12.37 -26.98
C VAL A 7 18.86 11.25 -26.47
N ASP A 8 19.37 10.51 -25.48
CA ASP A 8 18.51 9.73 -24.61
C ASP A 8 17.77 10.74 -23.74
N ALA A 9 16.61 11.18 -24.23
CA ALA A 9 15.65 11.91 -23.42
C ALA A 9 15.03 10.89 -22.46
N GLY A 10 15.82 10.53 -21.44
CA GLY A 10 15.41 9.62 -20.38
C GLY A 10 14.06 10.08 -19.86
N GLU A 11 13.05 9.24 -20.07
CA GLU A 11 11.67 9.54 -19.75
C GLU A 11 11.57 9.78 -18.25
N SER A 12 11.54 11.06 -17.86
CA SER A 12 11.25 11.44 -16.49
C SER A 12 9.76 11.21 -16.29
N THR A 13 9.41 9.96 -16.02
CA THR A 13 8.15 9.56 -15.37
C THR A 13 8.16 10.14 -13.97
N GLY A 14 8.02 11.46 -13.89
CA GLY A 14 7.98 12.20 -12.65
C GLY A 14 6.65 11.93 -11.97
N THR A 15 6.53 10.77 -11.33
CA THR A 15 5.49 10.50 -10.34
C THR A 15 5.47 11.68 -9.39
N ALA A 16 4.28 12.26 -9.18
CA ALA A 16 4.12 13.41 -8.32
C ALA A 16 4.66 13.09 -6.91
N ALA A 17 5.13 14.10 -6.18
CA ALA A 17 5.66 13.86 -4.84
C ALA A 17 4.56 13.27 -3.95
N VAL A 18 4.92 12.30 -3.10
CA VAL A 18 4.00 11.74 -2.11
C VAL A 18 3.69 12.81 -1.07
N GLU A 19 2.42 13.16 -0.94
CA GLU A 19 1.88 14.11 0.04
C GLU A 19 1.56 13.39 1.36
N ASP A 20 0.95 12.20 1.26
CA ASP A 20 0.55 11.38 2.41
C ASP A 20 0.69 9.88 2.10
N ARG A 21 0.86 9.06 3.15
CA ARG A 21 0.91 7.60 3.05
C ARG A 21 0.22 6.98 4.25
N TRP A 22 -0.60 5.97 4.01
CA TRP A 22 -1.27 5.18 5.05
C TRP A 22 -1.30 3.69 4.68
N VAL A 23 -1.61 2.87 5.67
CA VAL A 23 -1.95 1.47 5.49
C VAL A 23 -3.44 1.30 5.72
N THR A 24 -4.12 0.58 4.84
CA THR A 24 -5.50 0.14 5.03
C THR A 24 -5.49 -1.31 5.47
N LEU A 25 -6.01 -1.59 6.67
CA LEU A 25 -6.20 -2.94 7.19
C LEU A 25 -7.67 -3.36 6.97
N LYS A 26 -7.91 -4.27 6.03
CA LYS A 26 -9.25 -4.84 5.78
C LYS A 26 -9.33 -6.21 6.41
N ARG A 27 -10.42 -6.48 7.13
CA ARG A 27 -10.70 -7.81 7.71
C ARG A 27 -11.94 -8.37 7.04
N ASP A 28 -11.85 -9.65 6.71
CA ASP A 28 -12.88 -10.40 6.02
C ASP A 28 -13.19 -11.73 6.72
N CYS A 29 -14.12 -12.53 6.20
CA CYS A 29 -14.42 -13.83 6.79
C CYS A 29 -13.29 -14.85 6.53
N GLU A 30 -12.58 -14.71 5.41
CA GLU A 30 -11.46 -15.60 5.01
C GLU A 30 -10.09 -15.17 5.58
N GLY A 31 -9.90 -13.89 5.89
CA GLY A 31 -8.59 -13.38 6.32
C GLY A 31 -8.49 -11.86 6.46
N VAL A 32 -7.29 -11.34 6.22
CA VAL A 32 -6.91 -9.93 6.40
C VAL A 32 -6.09 -9.46 5.20
N SER A 33 -6.47 -8.31 4.62
CA SER A 33 -5.63 -7.56 3.66
C SER A 33 -4.95 -6.37 4.34
N MET A 34 -3.74 -6.08 3.91
CA MET A 34 -2.97 -4.89 4.23
C MET A 34 -2.55 -4.22 2.93
N GLU A 35 -3.08 -3.03 2.68
CA GLU A 35 -2.80 -2.24 1.48
C GLU A 35 -1.99 -1.01 1.87
N VAL A 36 -0.85 -0.77 1.22
CA VAL A 36 -0.08 0.47 1.37
C VAL A 36 -0.56 1.44 0.29
N ILE A 37 -1.06 2.59 0.72
CA ILE A 37 -1.67 3.59 -0.16
C ILE A 37 -0.90 4.91 -0.05
N GLU A 38 -0.60 5.50 -1.20
CA GLU A 38 0.04 6.80 -1.34
C GLU A 38 -0.93 7.80 -1.96
N GLN A 39 -0.97 9.02 -1.41
CA GLN A 39 -1.60 10.17 -2.05
C GLN A 39 -0.51 11.12 -2.50
N HIS A 40 -0.59 11.60 -3.73
CA HIS A 40 0.42 12.46 -4.32
C HIS A 40 -0.07 13.91 -4.41
N THR A 41 0.86 14.86 -4.53
CA THR A 41 0.59 16.31 -4.58
C THR A 41 -0.27 16.77 -5.76
N ASP A 42 -0.53 15.91 -6.75
CA ASP A 42 -1.47 16.18 -7.86
C ASP A 42 -2.90 15.70 -7.57
N GLY A 43 -3.13 15.10 -6.40
CA GLY A 43 -4.41 14.54 -5.96
C GLY A 43 -4.66 13.10 -6.43
N SER A 44 -3.70 12.46 -7.10
CA SER A 44 -3.79 11.03 -7.38
C SER A 44 -3.60 10.20 -6.09
N VAL A 45 -4.24 9.02 -6.06
CA VAL A 45 -4.15 8.05 -4.97
C VAL A 45 -3.88 6.70 -5.60
N GLU A 46 -2.79 6.05 -5.23
CA GLU A 46 -2.41 4.72 -5.72
C GLU A 46 -2.10 3.74 -4.58
N MET A 47 -2.41 2.46 -4.82
CA MET A 47 -2.00 1.35 -3.97
C MET A 47 -0.65 0.84 -4.48
N VAL A 48 0.39 0.99 -3.66
CA VAL A 48 1.78 0.71 -4.04
C VAL A 48 2.28 -0.67 -3.58
N ASP A 49 1.59 -1.27 -2.60
CA ASP A 49 1.87 -2.63 -2.11
C ASP A 49 0.60 -3.24 -1.50
N GLU A 50 0.49 -4.56 -1.55
CA GLU A 50 -0.62 -5.33 -0.98
C GLU A 50 -0.10 -6.65 -0.39
N THR A 51 -0.59 -7.01 0.79
CA THR A 51 -0.39 -8.33 1.39
C THR A 51 -1.74 -8.89 1.83
N TRP A 52 -2.02 -10.14 1.44
CA TRP A 52 -3.16 -10.93 1.91
C TRP A 52 -2.67 -12.08 2.79
N LEU A 53 -3.35 -12.31 3.90
CA LEU A 53 -3.11 -13.43 4.81
C LEU A 53 -4.44 -14.05 5.21
N THR A 54 -4.54 -15.38 5.21
CA THR A 54 -5.66 -16.07 5.87
C THR A 54 -5.63 -15.83 7.39
N TRP A 55 -6.74 -16.09 8.09
CA TRP A 55 -6.76 -15.99 9.55
C TRP A 55 -5.72 -16.89 10.23
N GLU A 56 -5.41 -18.06 9.66
CA GLU A 56 -4.38 -18.96 10.19
C GLU A 56 -2.97 -18.39 10.02
N GLU A 57 -2.66 -17.79 8.87
CA GLU A 57 -1.37 -17.14 8.63
C GLU A 57 -1.19 -15.85 9.45
N PHE A 58 -2.27 -15.10 9.68
CA PHE A 58 -2.24 -13.84 10.43
C PHE A 58 -2.14 -14.05 11.95
N THR A 59 -2.80 -15.08 12.49
CA THR A 59 -2.85 -15.33 13.95
C THR A 59 -1.88 -16.42 14.42
N GLY A 60 -1.55 -17.38 13.56
CA GLY A 60 -0.83 -18.61 13.93
C GLY A 60 -1.71 -19.69 14.58
N ASP A 61 -3.01 -19.43 14.75
CA ASP A 61 -4.01 -20.37 15.26
C ASP A 61 -4.89 -20.91 14.10
N PRO A 62 -5.45 -22.14 14.19
CA PRO A 62 -6.31 -22.68 13.15
C PRO A 62 -7.48 -21.74 12.82
N ALA A 63 -7.76 -21.56 11.53
CA ALA A 63 -8.83 -20.66 11.08
C ALA A 63 -10.18 -20.99 11.74
N VAL A 64 -10.80 -19.97 12.33
CA VAL A 64 -12.16 -20.01 12.88
C VAL A 64 -13.11 -19.29 11.94
N ASP A 65 -14.37 -19.74 11.87
CA ASP A 65 -15.40 -19.04 11.10
C ASP A 65 -15.61 -17.61 11.65
N VAL A 66 -15.12 -16.60 10.93
CA VAL A 66 -15.31 -15.20 11.28
C VAL A 66 -16.63 -14.70 10.68
N ASP A 67 -17.57 -14.39 11.57
CA ASP A 67 -18.90 -13.89 11.23
C ASP A 67 -18.86 -12.57 10.45
N GLU A 68 -19.72 -12.43 9.44
CA GLU A 68 -19.75 -11.27 8.52
C GLU A 68 -19.98 -9.93 9.26
N SER A 69 -20.57 -9.90 10.47
CA SER A 69 -20.64 -8.67 11.27
C SER A 69 -19.28 -8.15 11.78
N LYS A 70 -18.18 -8.85 11.44
CA LYS A 70 -16.80 -8.50 11.77
C LYS A 70 -16.01 -8.00 10.56
N HIS A 71 -16.57 -8.03 9.34
CA HIS A 71 -15.99 -7.32 8.20
C HIS A 71 -15.74 -5.86 8.57
N GLY A 72 -14.60 -5.31 8.17
CA GLY A 72 -14.33 -3.91 8.41
C GLY A 72 -12.93 -3.46 8.05
N GLU A 73 -12.87 -2.21 7.66
CA GLU A 73 -11.66 -1.50 7.25
C GLU A 73 -11.19 -0.56 8.37
N ILE A 74 -9.87 -0.47 8.56
CA ILE A 74 -9.24 0.50 9.47
C ILE A 74 -8.09 1.16 8.71
N ARG A 75 -8.14 2.48 8.56
CA ARG A 75 -6.99 3.28 8.13
C ARG A 75 -6.01 3.46 9.29
N LEU A 76 -4.74 3.17 9.02
CA LEU A 76 -3.60 3.35 9.91
C LEU A 76 -2.65 4.35 9.24
N ASP A 77 -2.62 5.59 9.74
CA ASP A 77 -1.75 6.61 9.15
C ASP A 77 -0.27 6.21 9.31
N ALA A 78 0.46 6.10 8.20
CA ALA A 78 1.89 5.77 8.21
C ALA A 78 2.74 7.04 8.46
N SER A 79 2.16 8.00 9.19
CA SER A 79 2.81 9.24 9.60
C SER A 79 4.05 8.93 10.42
N ARG A 80 5.16 9.55 10.05
CA ARG A 80 6.47 9.36 10.65
C ARG A 80 6.50 9.95 12.07
N GLY A 81 6.14 9.14 13.07
CA GLY A 81 6.51 9.44 14.46
C GLY A 81 8.03 9.34 14.64
N VAL A 82 8.69 10.13 15.48
CA VAL A 82 8.27 11.20 16.40
C VAL A 82 9.39 12.26 16.39
N ASP A 83 9.12 13.51 16.78
CA ASP A 83 10.19 14.47 17.12
C ASP A 83 11.20 13.86 18.11
N GLU A 84 12.50 13.99 17.81
CA GLU A 84 13.64 13.69 18.71
C GLU A 84 14.21 14.98 19.33
#